data_AF-A0AAQ4CNY5-F1
#
_entry.id   AF-A0AAQ4CNY5-F1
#
_cell.length_a   1.000
_cell.length_b   1.000
_cell.length_c   1.000
_cell.angle_alpha   90.00
_cell.angle_beta   90.00
_cell.angle_gamma   90.00
#
_symmetry.space_group_name_H-M   'P 1'
#
loop_
_entity.id
_entity.type
_entity.pdbx_description
1 polymer ?
#
loop_
_entity_poly.entity_id
_entity_poly.type
_entity_poly.pdbx_seq_one_letter_code
_entity_poly.pdbx_strand_id
1 'polypeptide(L)'
;MYAIINYVDNLIYNTIRRISIENFCYVYDIKSYSPSKLVAIVGNVKLIAIKSDKKVTLYILCGKNRETFQLNVDYENNKLTYYQRSKKSIEELDINSIYSLMSSLENDLYNAMIKISEECELQVLCQGYKKGIKENLIPGLVINVNDKIMESVKYILTILYKRNISIKCSNKNEICIKKVILSHRNRIYIQLYDRNKRNYWYIELNELINRLPDYASDILIIIDSIVKELSG
;
A
#
# COMPACT_ATOMS: atom_id res chain seq x y z
N MET A 1 7.84 -31.23 -10.98
CA MET A 1 6.89 -30.63 -11.95
C MET A 1 6.05 -29.52 -11.32
N TYR A 2 5.26 -29.77 -10.27
CA TYR A 2 4.42 -28.78 -9.54
C TYR A 2 5.16 -27.62 -8.83
N ALA A 3 6.50 -27.62 -8.82
CA ALA A 3 7.30 -26.65 -8.09
C ALA A 3 7.02 -25.21 -8.52
N ILE A 4 6.87 -24.96 -9.83
CA ILE A 4 6.62 -23.62 -10.38
C ILE A 4 5.31 -23.02 -9.88
N ILE A 5 4.24 -23.81 -9.88
CA ILE A 5 2.93 -23.40 -9.39
C ILE A 5 2.99 -23.10 -7.88
N ASN A 6 3.76 -23.88 -7.12
CA ASN A 6 3.97 -23.66 -5.69
C ASN A 6 4.88 -22.47 -5.39
N TYR A 7 5.83 -22.14 -6.27
CA TYR A 7 6.68 -20.96 -6.17
C TYR A 7 5.88 -19.65 -6.25
N VAL A 8 4.68 -19.67 -6.84
CA VAL A 8 3.80 -18.48 -6.85
C VAL A 8 3.34 -18.08 -5.45
N ASP A 9 3.28 -19.00 -4.48
CA ASP A 9 2.98 -18.61 -3.11
C ASP A 9 4.08 -17.71 -2.55
N ASN A 10 5.37 -18.05 -2.78
CA ASN A 10 6.50 -17.20 -2.39
C ASN A 10 6.46 -15.83 -3.07
N LEU A 11 6.10 -15.79 -4.36
CA LEU A 11 5.91 -14.54 -5.09
C LEU A 11 4.87 -13.64 -4.40
N ILE A 12 3.72 -14.21 -4.01
CA ILE A 12 2.66 -13.50 -3.30
C ILE A 12 3.12 -13.05 -1.92
N TYR A 13 3.78 -13.92 -1.15
CA TYR A 13 4.31 -13.59 0.17
C TYR A 13 5.32 -12.44 0.11
N ASN A 14 6.24 -12.46 -0.85
CA ASN A 14 7.22 -11.40 -1.01
C ASN A 14 6.56 -10.09 -1.46
N THR A 15 5.69 -10.14 -2.47
CA THR A 15 4.99 -8.94 -2.95
C THR A 15 4.15 -8.30 -1.85
N ILE A 16 3.33 -9.09 -1.13
CA ILE A 16 2.43 -8.55 -0.10
C ILE A 16 3.22 -8.02 1.10
N ARG A 17 4.31 -8.70 1.48
CA ARG A 17 5.20 -8.21 2.53
C ARG A 17 5.84 -6.91 2.09
N ARG A 18 6.44 -6.84 0.91
CA ARG A 18 7.10 -5.65 0.38
C ARG A 18 6.15 -4.45 0.34
N ILE A 19 4.98 -4.60 -0.29
CA ILE A 19 4.00 -3.51 -0.38
C ILE A 19 3.46 -3.12 1.00
N SER A 20 3.31 -4.06 1.93
CA SER A 20 2.92 -3.72 3.30
C SER A 20 3.99 -2.85 4.00
N ILE A 21 5.27 -3.18 3.84
CA ILE A 21 6.40 -2.49 4.46
C ILE A 21 6.54 -1.07 3.90
N GLU A 22 6.51 -0.98 2.57
CA GLU A 22 6.81 0.24 1.82
C GLU A 22 5.60 1.18 1.77
N ASN A 23 4.38 0.63 1.66
CA ASN A 23 3.19 1.43 1.39
C ASN A 23 2.13 1.35 2.50
N PHE A 24 1.94 0.21 3.19
CA PHE A 24 0.78 0.02 4.09
C PHE A 24 1.13 -0.28 5.56
N CYS A 25 2.18 0.37 6.09
CA CYS A 25 2.53 0.34 7.52
C CYS A 25 2.65 -1.06 8.15
N TYR A 26 3.16 -2.04 7.39
CA TYR A 26 3.36 -3.44 7.80
C TYR A 26 2.08 -4.24 8.12
N VAL A 27 0.89 -3.75 7.76
CA VAL A 27 -0.37 -4.46 8.03
C VAL A 27 -0.81 -5.23 6.80
N TYR A 28 -0.76 -6.56 6.89
CA TYR A 28 -1.29 -7.46 5.87
C TYR A 28 -1.86 -8.75 6.51
N ASP A 29 -2.75 -9.43 5.78
CA ASP A 29 -3.34 -10.72 6.16
C ASP A 29 -3.19 -11.70 4.98
N ILE A 30 -2.88 -12.96 5.27
CA ILE A 30 -2.76 -14.02 4.26
C ILE A 30 -3.52 -15.23 4.75
N LYS A 31 -4.48 -15.68 3.93
CA LYS A 31 -5.32 -16.83 4.21
C LYS A 31 -5.27 -17.80 3.04
N SER A 32 -4.89 -19.03 3.34
CA SER A 32 -5.09 -20.16 2.45
C SER A 32 -6.46 -20.76 2.70
N TYR A 33 -7.32 -20.78 1.68
CA TYR A 33 -8.64 -21.42 1.77
C TYR A 33 -8.59 -22.88 1.28
N SER A 34 -7.61 -23.19 0.44
CA SER A 34 -7.29 -24.53 -0.02
C SER A 34 -5.88 -24.52 -0.64
N PRO A 35 -5.27 -25.69 -0.91
CA PRO A 35 -3.99 -25.75 -1.63
C PRO A 35 -4.02 -25.00 -2.97
N SER A 36 -5.19 -24.93 -3.60
CA SER A 36 -5.44 -24.27 -4.89
C SER A 36 -5.84 -22.80 -4.78
N LYS A 37 -6.04 -22.25 -3.57
CA LYS A 37 -6.53 -20.88 -3.40
C LYS A 37 -5.91 -20.16 -2.21
N LEU A 38 -5.17 -19.10 -2.50
CA LEU A 38 -4.56 -18.20 -1.53
C LEU A 38 -5.12 -16.79 -1.70
N VAL A 39 -5.37 -16.11 -0.58
CA VAL A 39 -5.84 -14.73 -0.56
C VAL A 39 -4.94 -13.93 0.37
N ALA A 40 -4.27 -12.93 -0.18
CA ALA A 40 -3.49 -11.95 0.55
C ALA A 40 -4.21 -10.59 0.52
N ILE A 41 -4.18 -9.85 1.62
CA ILE A 41 -4.87 -8.57 1.77
C ILE A 41 -3.90 -7.57 2.39
N VAL A 42 -3.81 -6.38 1.81
CA VAL A 42 -3.03 -5.25 2.33
C VAL A 42 -3.84 -3.98 2.13
N GLY A 43 -4.13 -3.26 3.21
CA GLY A 43 -5.07 -2.14 3.17
C GLY A 43 -6.43 -2.53 2.55
N ASN A 44 -6.77 -1.87 1.44
CA ASN A 44 -7.95 -2.06 0.60
C ASN A 44 -7.74 -3.02 -0.59
N VAL A 45 -6.50 -3.45 -0.84
CA VAL A 45 -6.15 -4.29 -1.98
C VAL A 45 -6.17 -5.75 -1.56
N LYS A 46 -6.82 -6.58 -2.38
CA LYS A 46 -6.83 -8.04 -2.24
C LYS A 46 -6.13 -8.68 -3.44
N LEU A 47 -5.11 -9.48 -3.16
CA LEU A 47 -4.44 -10.35 -4.12
C LEU A 47 -4.97 -11.78 -3.93
N ILE A 48 -5.64 -12.31 -4.96
CA ILE A 48 -6.20 -13.66 -4.95
C ILE A 48 -5.43 -14.51 -5.95
N ALA A 49 -4.92 -15.65 -5.52
CA ALA A 49 -4.36 -16.67 -6.39
C ALA A 49 -5.29 -17.86 -6.49
N ILE A 50 -5.57 -18.28 -7.73
CA ILE A 50 -6.25 -19.53 -8.04
C ILE A 50 -5.27 -20.38 -8.85
N LYS A 51 -4.97 -21.57 -8.33
CA LYS A 51 -3.94 -22.47 -8.85
C LYS A 51 -4.58 -23.79 -9.30
N SER A 52 -4.13 -24.28 -10.44
CA SER A 52 -4.27 -25.66 -10.89
C SER A 52 -2.90 -26.17 -11.33
N ASP A 53 -2.83 -27.45 -11.69
CA ASP A 53 -1.58 -28.16 -11.96
C ASP A 53 -0.71 -27.52 -13.07
N LYS A 54 -1.35 -26.85 -14.03
CA LYS A 54 -0.70 -26.23 -15.19
C LYS A 54 -0.98 -24.72 -15.30
N LYS A 55 -1.71 -24.13 -14.36
CA LYS A 55 -2.15 -22.72 -14.47
C LYS A 55 -2.24 -22.02 -13.13
N VAL A 56 -1.77 -20.79 -13.08
CA VAL A 56 -2.08 -19.83 -12.01
C VAL A 56 -2.76 -18.62 -12.59
N THR A 57 -3.82 -18.17 -11.91
CA THR A 57 -4.42 -16.88 -12.17
C THR A 57 -4.35 -16.04 -10.90
N LEU A 58 -3.74 -14.86 -11.01
CA LEU A 58 -3.68 -13.88 -9.94
C LEU A 58 -4.65 -12.74 -10.25
N TYR A 59 -5.46 -12.37 -9.26
CA TYR A 59 -6.34 -11.22 -9.32
C TYR A 59 -5.91 -10.20 -8.28
N ILE A 60 -5.64 -8.97 -8.71
CA ILE A 60 -5.51 -7.84 -7.81
C ILE A 60 -6.85 -7.11 -7.86
N LEU A 61 -7.49 -6.93 -6.71
CA LEU A 61 -8.80 -6.33 -6.58
C LEU A 61 -8.75 -5.16 -5.61
N CYS A 62 -9.39 -4.06 -5.98
CA CYS A 62 -9.76 -3.01 -5.05
C CYS A 62 -11.03 -2.30 -5.52
N GLY A 63 -12.11 -2.42 -4.73
CA GLY A 63 -13.43 -1.91 -5.14
C GLY A 63 -13.85 -2.49 -6.49
N LYS A 64 -14.09 -1.62 -7.48
CA LYS A 64 -14.41 -2.00 -8.87
C LYS A 64 -13.16 -2.24 -9.74
N ASN A 65 -11.97 -1.83 -9.29
CA ASN A 65 -10.73 -1.95 -10.05
C ASN A 65 -10.18 -3.39 -9.95
N ARG A 66 -9.71 -3.91 -11.08
CA ARG A 66 -9.21 -5.28 -11.21
C ARG A 66 -8.09 -5.40 -12.24
N GLU A 67 -6.97 -5.96 -11.79
CA GLU A 67 -5.89 -6.44 -12.65
C GLU A 67 -5.88 -7.97 -12.64
N THR A 68 -5.42 -8.58 -13.73
CA THR A 68 -5.33 -10.03 -13.84
C THR A 68 -4.01 -10.44 -14.47
N PHE A 69 -3.34 -11.37 -13.81
CA PHE A 69 -2.14 -12.04 -14.30
C PHE A 69 -2.46 -13.52 -14.49
N GLN A 70 -1.97 -14.09 -15.58
CA GLN A 70 -2.09 -15.52 -15.84
C GLN A 70 -0.72 -16.10 -16.16
N LEU A 71 -0.41 -17.22 -15.52
CA LEU A 71 0.75 -18.03 -15.78
C LEU A 71 0.26 -19.40 -16.21
N ASN A 72 0.60 -19.84 -17.41
CA ASN A 72 0.33 -21.19 -17.89
C ASN A 72 1.66 -21.92 -18.08
N VAL A 73 1.69 -23.18 -17.68
CA VAL A 73 2.87 -24.05 -17.79
C VAL A 73 2.50 -25.26 -18.63
N ASP A 74 3.15 -25.39 -19.77
CA ASP A 74 3.06 -26.53 -20.66
C ASP A 74 4.33 -27.36 -20.55
N TYR A 75 4.28 -28.36 -19.66
CA TYR A 75 5.39 -29.25 -19.41
C TYR A 75 5.76 -30.16 -20.59
N GLU A 76 4.83 -30.43 -21.50
CA GLU A 76 5.06 -31.31 -22.65
C GLU A 76 5.90 -30.58 -23.71
N ASN A 77 5.65 -29.29 -23.89
CA ASN A 77 6.36 -28.44 -24.85
C ASN A 77 7.44 -27.56 -24.20
N ASN A 78 7.78 -27.81 -22.93
CA ASN A 78 8.72 -27.04 -22.12
C ASN A 78 8.47 -25.52 -22.14
N LYS A 79 7.20 -25.11 -22.19
CA LYS A 79 6.79 -23.73 -22.45
C LYS A 79 6.09 -23.11 -21.25
N LEU A 80 6.43 -21.86 -20.96
CA LEU A 80 5.78 -21.02 -19.97
C LEU A 80 5.18 -19.81 -20.67
N THR A 81 3.91 -19.53 -20.38
CA THR A 81 3.20 -18.38 -20.94
C THR A 81 2.72 -17.47 -19.83
N TYR A 82 3.16 -16.23 -19.87
CA TYR A 82 2.76 -15.18 -18.94
C TYR A 82 1.90 -14.14 -19.66
N TYR A 83 0.77 -13.78 -19.05
CA TYR A 83 -0.15 -12.75 -19.54
C TYR A 83 -0.48 -11.75 -18.45
N GLN A 84 -0.39 -10.47 -18.78
CA GLN A 84 -0.84 -9.36 -17.95
C GLN A 84 -1.90 -8.54 -18.70
N ARG A 85 -3.10 -8.39 -18.11
CA ARG A 85 -4.22 -7.76 -18.80
C ARG A 85 -3.97 -6.29 -19.17
N SER A 86 -3.36 -5.49 -18.30
CA SER A 86 -3.05 -4.08 -18.61
C SER A 86 -2.03 -3.88 -19.74
N LYS A 87 -1.04 -4.76 -19.86
CA LYS A 87 -0.04 -4.68 -20.94
C LYS A 87 -0.54 -5.31 -22.25
N LYS A 88 -1.58 -6.15 -22.19
CA LYS A 88 -2.01 -7.03 -23.30
C LYS A 88 -0.83 -7.82 -23.90
N SER A 89 0.22 -8.06 -23.12
CA SER A 89 1.41 -8.78 -23.56
C SER A 89 1.26 -10.26 -23.19
N ILE A 90 1.70 -11.10 -24.11
CA ILE A 90 1.91 -12.53 -23.88
C ILE A 90 3.40 -12.76 -24.04
N GLU A 91 4.05 -13.17 -22.96
CA GLU A 91 5.46 -13.58 -22.98
C GLU A 91 5.53 -15.10 -22.99
N GLU A 92 6.28 -15.65 -23.94
CA GLU A 92 6.52 -17.08 -24.07
C GLU A 92 7.99 -17.37 -23.77
N LEU A 93 8.23 -18.28 -22.83
CA LEU A 93 9.56 -18.55 -22.28
C LEU A 93 9.75 -20.05 -22.11
N ASP A 94 11.01 -20.48 -22.05
CA ASP A 94 11.37 -21.80 -21.56
C ASP A 94 11.01 -21.93 -20.08
N ILE A 95 10.47 -23.07 -19.66
CA ILE A 95 10.11 -23.35 -18.27
C ILE A 95 11.29 -23.14 -17.31
N ASN A 96 12.52 -23.42 -17.74
CA ASN A 96 13.72 -23.27 -16.91
C ASN A 96 14.07 -21.81 -16.61
N SER A 97 13.55 -20.87 -17.41
CA SER A 97 13.73 -19.43 -17.22
C SER A 97 12.82 -18.83 -16.14
N ILE A 98 12.04 -19.67 -15.43
CA ILE A 98 11.14 -19.24 -14.35
C ILE A 98 11.88 -18.41 -13.29
N TYR A 99 13.08 -18.82 -12.89
CA TYR A 99 13.82 -18.17 -11.80
C TYR A 99 14.24 -16.75 -12.14
N SER A 100 14.65 -16.50 -13.40
CA SER A 100 14.91 -15.15 -13.90
C SER A 100 13.64 -14.30 -14.01
N LEU A 101 12.50 -14.93 -14.27
CA LEU A 101 11.20 -14.27 -14.41
C LEU A 101 10.60 -13.86 -13.06
N MET A 102 10.86 -14.62 -11.98
CA MET A 102 10.23 -14.39 -10.68
C MET A 102 10.43 -12.97 -10.14
N SER A 103 11.65 -12.42 -10.26
CA SER A 103 11.94 -11.06 -9.82
C SER A 103 11.17 -10.01 -10.64
N SER A 104 11.06 -10.23 -11.96
CA SER A 104 10.26 -9.38 -12.84
C SER A 104 8.78 -9.42 -12.47
N LEU A 105 8.23 -10.63 -12.26
CA LEU A 105 6.85 -10.84 -11.84
C LEU A 105 6.54 -10.21 -10.48
N GLU A 106 7.47 -10.27 -9.53
CA GLU A 106 7.29 -9.68 -8.21
C GLU A 106 7.17 -8.16 -8.34
N ASN A 107 8.03 -7.55 -9.16
CA ASN A 107 7.98 -6.12 -9.44
C ASN A 107 6.71 -5.71 -10.20
N ASP A 108 6.30 -6.49 -11.21
CA ASP A 108 5.07 -6.25 -11.96
C ASP A 108 3.83 -6.32 -11.05
N LEU A 109 3.77 -7.33 -10.17
CA LEU A 109 2.69 -7.47 -9.18
C LEU A 109 2.71 -6.32 -8.19
N TYR A 110 3.86 -5.97 -7.62
CA TYR A 110 4.02 -4.85 -6.69
C TYR A 110 3.53 -3.53 -7.33
N ASN A 111 4.00 -3.23 -8.55
CA ASN A 111 3.63 -2.01 -9.26
C ASN A 111 2.14 -1.97 -9.60
N ALA A 112 1.56 -3.10 -10.03
CA ALA A 112 0.14 -3.20 -10.30
C ALA A 112 -0.72 -3.07 -9.03
N MET A 113 -0.27 -3.63 -7.91
CA MET A 113 -0.93 -3.47 -6.62
C MET A 113 -0.91 -2.01 -6.15
N ILE A 114 0.22 -1.31 -6.28
CA ILE A 114 0.30 0.14 -6.00
C ILE A 114 -0.67 0.89 -6.89
N LYS A 115 -0.57 0.70 -8.22
CA LYS A 115 -1.42 1.40 -9.19
C LYS A 115 -2.90 1.21 -8.88
N ILE A 116 -3.33 -0.03 -8.68
CA ILE A 116 -4.73 -0.33 -8.31
C ILE A 116 -5.10 0.32 -6.98
N SER A 117 -4.20 0.33 -5.99
CA SER A 117 -4.46 0.97 -4.71
C SER A 117 -4.65 2.49 -4.82
N GLU A 118 -3.96 3.12 -5.78
CA GLU A 118 -4.03 4.56 -6.02
C GLU A 118 -5.28 4.94 -6.82
N GLU A 119 -5.62 4.14 -7.84
CA GLU A 119 -6.83 4.31 -8.66
C GLU A 119 -8.11 3.98 -7.89
N CYS A 120 -8.02 3.11 -6.89
CA CYS A 120 -9.11 2.79 -5.98
C CYS A 120 -9.08 3.83 -4.86
N GLU A 121 -9.93 4.86 -4.92
CA GLU A 121 -9.96 6.08 -4.09
C GLU A 121 -10.03 5.91 -2.55
N LEU A 122 -9.83 4.72 -2.02
CA LEU A 122 -9.86 4.39 -0.60
C LEU A 122 -8.55 3.72 -0.20
N GLN A 123 -7.40 4.41 -0.20
CA GLN A 123 -6.23 3.91 0.54
C GLN A 123 -6.64 3.78 2.03
N VAL A 124 -7.08 2.59 2.41
CA VAL A 124 -7.70 2.31 3.71
C VAL A 124 -6.59 2.30 4.75
N LEU A 125 -6.58 3.39 5.53
CA LEU A 125 -6.21 3.44 6.94
C LEU A 125 -6.17 2.04 7.55
N CYS A 126 -4.96 1.63 7.93
CA CYS A 126 -4.60 0.36 8.57
C CYS A 126 -5.79 -0.26 9.30
N GLN A 127 -6.11 -1.52 8.96
CA GLN A 127 -7.32 -2.32 9.22
C GLN A 127 -7.91 -2.38 10.65
N GLY A 128 -7.54 -1.50 11.59
CA GLY A 128 -8.16 -1.38 12.92
C GLY A 128 -9.56 -0.76 12.93
N TYR A 129 -9.93 0.05 11.94
CA TYR A 129 -11.22 0.76 11.95
C TYR A 129 -12.27 0.08 11.08
N LYS A 130 -12.83 -1.02 11.61
CA LYS A 130 -14.02 -1.69 11.08
C LYS A 130 -15.13 -0.64 10.85
N LYS A 131 -15.43 -0.38 9.57
CA LYS A 131 -16.50 0.49 9.05
C LYS A 131 -16.27 2.00 9.25
N GLY A 132 -15.93 2.67 8.15
CA GLY A 132 -16.41 4.02 7.91
C GLY A 132 -15.35 5.07 7.62
N ILE A 133 -14.91 5.14 6.36
CA ILE A 133 -14.36 6.36 5.77
C ILE A 133 -15.48 6.97 4.93
N LYS A 134 -15.90 8.21 5.25
CA LYS A 134 -17.08 8.83 4.65
C LYS A 134 -16.70 9.76 3.51
N GLU A 135 -15.69 10.61 3.72
CA GLU A 135 -15.38 11.73 2.82
C GLU A 135 -13.87 12.03 2.81
N ASN A 136 -13.34 12.24 1.59
CA ASN A 136 -12.03 12.86 1.37
C ASN A 136 -12.23 14.37 1.41
N LEU A 137 -11.63 15.05 2.39
CA LEU A 137 -11.80 16.49 2.59
C LEU A 137 -10.91 17.29 1.63
N ILE A 138 -9.62 16.91 1.50
CA ILE A 138 -8.65 17.68 0.72
C ILE A 138 -7.62 16.73 0.08
N PRO A 139 -7.54 16.66 -1.25
CA PRO A 139 -6.48 15.95 -1.96
C PRO A 139 -5.28 16.87 -2.27
N GLY A 140 -4.07 16.39 -2.00
CA GLY A 140 -2.82 16.96 -2.51
C GLY A 140 -2.50 18.38 -2.05
N LEU A 141 -2.23 18.55 -0.76
CA LEU A 141 -1.84 19.82 -0.14
C LEU A 141 -0.34 19.82 0.22
N VAL A 142 0.34 20.93 0.01
CA VAL A 142 1.73 21.14 0.44
C VAL A 142 1.76 22.29 1.43
N ILE A 143 2.27 22.02 2.64
CA ILE A 143 2.31 23.01 3.71
C ILE A 143 3.75 23.37 4.02
N ASN A 144 4.07 24.67 3.96
CA ASN A 144 5.31 25.20 4.47
C ASN A 144 5.27 25.23 6.00
N VAL A 145 6.26 24.62 6.64
CA VAL A 145 6.38 24.60 8.10
C VAL A 145 7.76 25.06 8.51
N ASN A 146 7.89 25.61 9.72
CA ASN A 146 9.20 25.90 10.29
C ASN A 146 9.91 24.62 10.75
N ASP A 147 11.22 24.72 11.03
CA ASP A 147 12.04 23.58 11.47
C ASP A 147 11.49 22.90 12.72
N LYS A 148 11.03 23.71 13.70
CA LYS A 148 10.47 23.20 14.95
C LYS A 148 9.27 22.28 14.70
N ILE A 149 8.31 22.71 13.87
CA ILE A 149 7.12 21.93 13.52
C ILE A 149 7.53 20.66 12.76
N MET A 150 8.46 20.79 11.80
CA MET A 150 8.95 19.64 11.03
C MET A 150 9.61 18.58 11.95
N GLU A 151 10.41 19.00 12.92
CA GLU A 151 11.03 18.11 13.90
C GLU A 151 9.99 17.46 14.82
N SER A 152 9.02 18.23 15.35
CA SER A 152 7.95 17.70 16.18
C SER A 152 7.14 16.63 15.44
N VAL A 153 6.73 16.88 14.19
CA VAL A 153 5.97 15.90 13.41
C VAL A 153 6.81 14.64 13.15
N LYS A 154 8.09 14.78 12.79
CA LYS A 154 8.99 13.62 12.62
C LYS A 154 9.15 12.82 13.89
N TYR A 155 9.31 13.48 15.03
CA TYR A 155 9.48 12.84 16.32
C TYR A 155 8.22 12.06 16.72
N ILE A 156 7.04 12.69 16.61
CA ILE A 156 5.75 12.05 16.85
C ILE A 156 5.59 10.81 15.97
N LEU A 157 5.80 10.95 14.66
CA LEU A 157 5.70 9.81 13.73
C LEU A 157 6.69 8.71 14.12
N THR A 158 7.89 9.09 14.52
CA THR A 158 8.92 8.14 14.94
C THR A 158 8.49 7.35 16.18
N ILE A 159 7.83 7.98 17.15
CA ILE A 159 7.23 7.28 18.30
C ILE A 159 6.09 6.37 17.85
N LEU A 160 5.13 6.91 17.10
CA LEU A 160 3.91 6.18 16.69
C LEU A 160 4.24 4.89 15.92
N TYR A 161 5.24 4.97 15.04
CA TYR A 161 5.63 3.87 14.16
C TYR A 161 6.89 3.15 14.61
N LYS A 162 7.49 3.54 15.74
CA LYS A 162 8.72 2.96 16.33
C LYS A 162 9.89 2.88 15.33
N ARG A 163 10.01 3.86 14.43
CA ARG A 163 11.08 3.94 13.42
C ARG A 163 11.29 5.37 12.94
N ASN A 164 12.50 5.72 12.49
CA ASN A 164 12.76 7.04 11.95
C ASN A 164 11.93 7.32 10.69
N ILE A 165 11.03 8.28 10.79
CA ILE A 165 10.13 8.67 9.69
C ILE A 165 10.56 10.00 9.09
N SER A 166 10.50 10.05 7.76
CA SER A 166 10.59 11.28 6.98
C SER A 166 9.26 11.52 6.28
N ILE A 167 8.92 12.79 6.14
CA ILE A 167 7.72 13.32 5.46
C ILE A 167 8.07 14.50 4.56
N LYS A 168 9.33 14.59 4.12
CA LYS A 168 9.78 15.70 3.27
C LYS A 168 9.05 15.68 1.94
N CYS A 169 8.40 16.80 1.63
CA CYS A 169 7.73 17.02 0.35
C CYS A 169 8.70 17.45 -0.75
N SER A 170 9.69 18.25 -0.39
CA SER A 170 10.76 18.73 -1.27
C SER A 170 12.04 18.96 -0.46
N ASN A 171 13.01 19.66 -1.06
CA ASN A 171 14.23 20.09 -0.35
C ASN A 171 13.97 21.24 0.65
N LYS A 172 12.79 21.87 0.59
CA LYS A 172 12.34 22.87 1.56
C LYS A 172 11.65 22.21 2.75
N ASN A 173 11.43 22.96 3.84
CA ASN A 173 10.65 22.50 4.99
C ASN A 173 9.16 22.48 4.67
N GLU A 174 8.78 21.49 3.87
CA GLU A 174 7.44 21.30 3.36
C GLU A 174 6.95 19.91 3.74
N ILE A 175 5.69 19.84 4.18
CA ILE A 175 4.97 18.60 4.45
C ILE A 175 3.99 18.38 3.30
N CYS A 176 4.08 17.23 2.62
CA CYS A 176 3.06 16.84 1.64
C CYS A 176 1.93 16.13 2.41
N ILE A 177 0.72 16.66 2.32
CA ILE A 177 -0.50 15.98 2.71
C ILE A 177 -1.14 15.42 1.45
N LYS A 178 -1.17 14.09 1.32
CA LYS A 178 -1.82 13.43 0.19
C LYS A 178 -3.33 13.56 0.29
N LYS A 179 -3.89 13.30 1.49
CA LYS A 179 -5.33 13.38 1.76
C LYS A 179 -5.60 13.74 3.23
N VAL A 180 -6.63 14.53 3.49
CA VAL A 180 -7.30 14.60 4.80
C VAL A 180 -8.62 13.85 4.71
N ILE A 181 -8.89 12.97 5.67
CA ILE A 181 -9.99 12.01 5.63
C ILE A 181 -10.86 12.15 6.88
N LEU A 182 -12.17 12.29 6.69
CA LEU A 182 -13.15 12.22 7.78
C LEU A 182 -13.80 10.84 7.83
N SER A 183 -13.70 10.18 8.98
CA SER A 183 -14.40 8.92 9.23
C SER A 183 -15.86 9.14 9.64
N HIS A 184 -16.68 8.09 9.52
CA HIS A 184 -18.08 8.10 9.97
C HIS A 184 -18.26 8.32 11.48
N ARG A 185 -17.18 8.20 12.26
CA ARG A 185 -17.17 8.48 13.72
C ARG A 185 -16.61 9.86 14.04
N ASN A 186 -16.60 10.78 13.08
CA ASN A 186 -16.04 12.13 13.21
C ASN A 186 -14.56 12.17 13.63
N ARG A 187 -13.79 11.12 13.32
CA ARG A 187 -12.32 11.14 13.49
C ARG A 187 -11.67 11.64 12.22
N ILE A 188 -10.73 12.56 12.37
CA ILE A 188 -9.95 13.15 11.29
C ILE A 188 -8.62 12.41 11.18
N TYR A 189 -8.29 12.00 9.97
CA TYR A 189 -7.02 11.39 9.63
C TYR A 189 -6.29 12.22 8.60
N ILE A 190 -4.98 12.39 8.79
CA ILE A 190 -4.11 13.10 7.87
C ILE A 190 -3.16 12.09 7.25
N GLN A 191 -3.19 11.97 5.93
CA GLN A 191 -2.27 11.16 5.16
C GLN A 191 -1.07 12.03 4.74
N LEU A 192 0.02 11.89 5.47
CA LEU A 192 1.30 12.51 5.16
C LEU A 192 2.03 11.69 4.08
N TYR A 193 2.75 12.35 3.18
CA TYR A 193 3.46 11.72 2.08
C TYR A 193 4.92 12.18 2.05
N ASP A 194 5.84 11.23 1.97
CA ASP A 194 7.24 11.52 1.64
C ASP A 194 7.40 11.38 0.14
N ARG A 195 7.56 12.52 -0.55
CA ARG A 195 7.64 12.53 -2.02
C ARG A 195 8.90 11.84 -2.53
N ASN A 196 9.99 11.90 -1.77
CA ASN A 196 11.28 11.32 -2.16
C ASN A 196 11.27 9.80 -2.01
N LYS A 197 10.64 9.28 -0.95
CA LYS A 197 10.56 7.84 -0.69
C LYS A 197 9.32 7.17 -1.27
N ARG A 198 8.34 7.97 -1.75
CA ARG A 198 7.01 7.51 -2.18
C ARG A 198 6.25 6.73 -1.10
N ASN A 199 6.53 7.03 0.16
CA ASN A 199 5.88 6.40 1.31
C ASN A 199 4.83 7.35 1.90
N TYR A 200 3.84 6.80 2.59
CA TYR A 200 2.82 7.60 3.27
C TYR A 200 2.57 7.10 4.69
N TRP A 201 2.10 8.02 5.52
CA TRP A 201 1.89 7.84 6.95
C TRP A 201 0.54 8.41 7.32
N TYR A 202 -0.11 7.80 8.29
CA TYR A 202 -1.40 8.25 8.78
C TYR A 202 -1.30 8.72 10.21
N ILE A 203 -1.96 9.83 10.47
CA ILE A 203 -2.09 10.40 11.80
C ILE A 203 -3.58 10.53 12.07
N GLU A 204 -4.08 9.85 13.10
CA GLU A 204 -5.40 10.17 13.68
C GLU A 204 -5.21 11.27 14.73
N LEU A 205 -5.88 12.41 14.56
CA LEU A 205 -5.68 13.57 15.43
C LEU A 205 -6.00 13.27 16.91
N ASN A 206 -7.11 12.59 17.17
CA ASN A 206 -7.53 12.26 18.53
C ASN A 206 -6.62 11.22 19.18
N GLU A 207 -6.10 10.26 18.42
CA GLU A 207 -5.18 9.24 18.96
C GLU A 207 -3.84 9.87 19.36
N LEU A 208 -3.39 10.85 18.59
CA LEU A 208 -2.17 11.60 18.88
C LEU A 208 -2.26 12.34 20.21
N ILE A 209 -3.34 13.10 20.43
CA ILE A 209 -3.57 13.84 21.68
C ILE A 209 -3.63 12.88 22.88
N ASN A 210 -4.30 11.74 22.72
CA ASN A 210 -4.49 10.77 23.81
C ASN A 210 -3.24 9.96 24.15
N ARG A 211 -2.41 9.60 23.16
CA ARG A 211 -1.21 8.77 23.37
C ARG A 211 0.04 9.57 23.73
N LEU A 212 0.06 10.86 23.40
CA LEU A 212 1.20 11.75 23.64
C LEU A 212 0.71 13.04 24.35
N PRO A 213 0.16 12.92 25.56
CA PRO A 213 -0.42 14.06 26.27
C PRO A 213 0.61 15.18 26.54
N ASP A 214 1.86 14.82 26.80
CA ASP A 214 2.96 15.77 27.02
C ASP A 214 3.29 16.60 25.76
N TYR A 215 2.87 16.14 24.58
CA TYR A 215 3.05 16.82 23.31
C TYR A 215 1.74 17.42 22.77
N ALA A 216 0.65 17.39 23.54
CA ALA A 216 -0.68 17.82 23.08
C ALA A 216 -0.68 19.27 22.55
N SER A 217 0.10 20.17 23.14
CA SER A 217 0.23 21.56 22.66
C SER A 217 0.89 21.65 21.29
N ASP A 218 1.98 20.92 21.05
CA ASP A 218 2.66 20.91 19.76
C ASP A 218 1.77 20.26 18.70
N ILE A 219 1.04 19.22 19.08
CA ILE A 219 0.06 18.53 18.24
C ILE A 219 -1.07 19.49 17.83
N LEU A 220 -1.62 20.24 18.78
CA LEU A 220 -2.66 21.23 18.51
C LEU A 220 -2.15 22.35 17.60
N ILE A 221 -0.90 22.82 17.78
CA ILE A 221 -0.28 23.81 16.89
C ILE A 221 -0.17 23.25 15.47
N ILE A 222 0.26 21.99 15.30
CA ILE A 222 0.32 21.32 14.00
C ILE A 222 -1.07 21.25 13.36
N ILE A 223 -2.09 20.86 14.14
CA ILE A 223 -3.47 20.77 13.68
C ILE A 223 -3.99 22.14 13.26
N ASP A 224 -3.78 23.17 14.07
CA ASP A 224 -4.19 24.55 13.78
C ASP A 224 -3.53 25.08 12.51
N SER A 225 -2.24 24.82 12.32
CA SER A 225 -1.53 25.19 11.09
C SER A 225 -2.14 24.50 9.87
N ILE A 226 -2.51 23.22 10.00
CA ILE A 226 -3.19 22.50 8.92
C ILE A 226 -4.55 23.14 8.67
N VAL A 227 -5.41 23.25 9.70
CA VAL A 227 -6.80 23.76 9.61
C VAL A 227 -6.87 25.20 9.07
N LYS A 228 -5.97 26.09 9.49
CA LYS A 228 -5.91 27.47 8.98
C LYS A 228 -5.68 27.52 7.48
N GLU A 229 -4.74 26.71 6.99
CA GLU A 229 -4.46 26.57 5.55
C GLU A 229 -5.59 25.83 4.80
N LEU A 230 -6.44 25.06 5.49
CA LEU A 230 -7.64 24.45 4.90
C LEU A 230 -8.83 25.41 4.79
N SER A 231 -8.85 26.49 5.57
CA SER A 231 -9.99 27.40 5.72
C SER A 231 -9.83 28.72 4.95
N GLY A 232 -8.71 28.87 4.23
CA GLY A 232 -8.37 30.03 3.40
C GLY A 232 -8.74 29.86 1.94
#